data_AF-A0A537XEF0-F1
#
_entry.id   AF-A0A537XEF0-F1
#
_cell.length_a   1.000
_cell.length_b   1.000
_cell.length_c   1.000
_cell.angle_alpha   90.00
_cell.angle_beta   90.00
_cell.angle_gamma   90.00
#
_symmetry.space_group_name_H-M   'P 1'
#
loop_
_entity.id
_entity.type
_entity.pdbx_description
1 polymer ?
#
loop_
_entity_poly.entity_id
_entity_poly.type
_entity_poly.pdbx_seq_one_letter_code
_entity_poly.pdbx_strand_id
1 'polypeptide(L)' 'MGSALVPVLVLLFVLAIDLWVYADAKARWERGSPVVFSTSFFEVDSPAAWFFGCLLLWIVFFPLYMARRDQVG' A
#
# COMPACT_ATOMS: atom_id res chain seq x y z
N MET A 1 20.58 21.06 -3.40
CA MET A 1 20.04 19.91 -2.62
C MET A 1 18.58 20.22 -2.32
N GLY A 2 17.65 19.79 -3.17
CA GLY A 2 16.22 20.14 -3.02
C GLY A 2 15.24 19.30 -3.83
N SER A 3 15.72 18.33 -4.63
CA SER A 3 14.87 17.52 -5.50
C SER A 3 14.28 16.27 -4.81
N ALA A 4 14.99 15.69 -3.83
CA ALA A 4 14.58 14.45 -3.18
C ALA A 4 13.55 14.64 -2.05
N LEU A 5 13.32 15.87 -1.58
CA LEU A 5 12.42 16.11 -0.44
C LEU A 5 10.99 15.71 -0.77
N VAL A 6 10.48 16.07 -1.95
CA VAL A 6 9.12 15.72 -2.38
C VAL A 6 8.95 14.20 -2.49
N PRO A 7 9.81 13.45 -3.21
CA PRO A 7 9.76 11.99 -3.22
C PRO A 7 9.80 11.35 -1.83
N VAL A 8 10.64 11.86 -0.93
CA VAL A 8 10.74 11.34 0.45
C VAL A 8 9.45 11.59 1.24
N LEU A 9 8.86 12.79 1.13
CA LEU A 9 7.58 13.09 1.77
C LEU A 9 6.45 12.20 1.25
N VAL A 10 6.42 11.95 -0.06
CA VAL A 10 5.45 11.02 -0.67
C VAL A 10 5.65 9.60 -0.12
N LEU A 11 6.89 9.12 -0.07
CA LEU A 11 7.20 7.80 0.49
C LEU A 11 6.73 7.67 1.95
N LEU A 12 7.04 8.67 2.78
CA LEU A 12 6.62 8.68 4.19
C LEU A 12 5.10 8.70 4.34
N PHE A 13 4.41 9.47 3.48
CA PHE A 13 2.95 9.53 3.48
C PHE A 13 2.32 8.18 3.12
N VAL A 14 2.88 7.48 2.12
CA VAL A 14 2.42 6.14 1.72
C VAL A 14 2.65 5.13 2.84
N LEU A 15 3.84 5.11 3.43
CA LEU A 15 4.12 4.23 4.57
C LEU A 15 3.21 4.51 5.78
N ALA A 16 2.85 5.77 6.02
CA ALA A 16 1.91 6.13 7.07
C ALA A 16 0.50 5.60 6.77
N ILE A 17 0.05 5.65 5.51
CA ILE A 17 -1.22 5.06 5.09
C ILE A 17 -1.17 3.54 5.23
N ASP A 18 -0.12 2.87 4.78
CA ASP A 18 0.01 1.41 4.88
C ASP A 18 -0.03 0.98 6.36
N LEU A 19 0.68 1.70 7.23
CA LEU A 19 0.66 1.43 8.67
C LEU A 19 -0.72 1.69 9.30
N TRP A 20 -1.44 2.71 8.83
CA TRP A 20 -2.81 2.96 9.25
C TRP A 20 -3.76 1.84 8.81
N VAL A 21 -3.63 1.35 7.56
CA VAL A 21 -4.39 0.20 7.07
C VAL A 21 -4.13 -1.04 7.92
N TYR A 22 -2.87 -1.31 8.26
CA TYR A 22 -2.51 -2.40 9.18
C TYR A 22 -3.19 -2.24 10.55
N ALA A 23 -3.10 -1.05 11.14
CA ALA A 23 -3.67 -0.76 12.45
C ALA A 23 -5.20 -0.88 12.45
N ASP A 24 -5.88 -0.39 11.41
CA ASP A 24 -7.33 -0.52 11.25
C ASP A 24 -7.73 -1.99 11.08
N ALA A 25 -7.06 -2.72 10.17
CA ALA A 25 -7.33 -4.14 9.95
C ALA A 25 -7.10 -4.96 11.23
N LYS A 26 -6.02 -4.69 11.98
CA LYS A 26 -5.74 -5.32 13.27
C LYS A 26 -6.81 -5.00 14.31
N ALA A 27 -7.21 -3.73 14.43
CA ALA A 27 -8.22 -3.34 15.39
C ALA A 27 -9.61 -3.91 15.07
N ARG A 28 -9.92 -4.15 13.79
CA ARG A 28 -11.13 -4.85 13.34
C ARG A 28 -11.06 -6.36 13.59
N TRP A 29 -9.89 -6.95 13.36
CA TRP A 29 -9.61 -8.35 13.69
C TRP A 29 -9.83 -8.65 15.17
N GLU A 30 -9.25 -7.83 16.06
CA GLU A 30 -9.38 -7.96 17.52
C GLU A 30 -10.82 -7.78 18.00
N ARG A 31 -11.64 -7.03 17.25
CA ARG A 31 -13.08 -6.83 17.52
C ARG A 31 -13.98 -7.94 16.95
N GLY A 32 -13.40 -8.96 16.31
CA GLY A 32 -14.14 -10.09 15.73
C GLY A 32 -14.86 -9.75 14.42
N SER A 33 -14.55 -8.62 13.79
CA SER A 33 -15.08 -8.21 12.48
C SER A 33 -13.95 -8.04 11.46
N PRO A 34 -13.20 -9.12 11.15
CA PRO A 34 -12.06 -9.05 10.24
C PRO A 34 -12.52 -8.57 8.85
N VAL A 35 -11.71 -7.70 8.25
CA VAL A 35 -11.90 -7.30 6.85
C VAL A 35 -11.32 -8.41 6.00
N VAL A 36 -12.19 -9.24 5.44
CA VAL A 36 -11.81 -10.35 4.56
C VAL A 36 -12.18 -9.99 3.14
N PHE A 37 -11.23 -10.15 2.22
CA PHE A 37 -11.49 -10.05 0.80
C PHE A 37 -11.13 -11.37 0.15
N SER A 38 -12.13 -12.11 -0.34
CA SER A 38 -11.90 -13.32 -1.13
C SER A 38 -12.35 -13.11 -2.57
N THR A 39 -11.48 -13.50 -3.49
CA THR A 39 -11.77 -13.65 -4.91
C THR A 39 -11.34 -15.05 -5.34
N SER A 40 -11.79 -15.54 -6.50
CA SER A 40 -11.45 -16.89 -6.99
C SER A 40 -9.94 -17.17 -7.09
N PHE A 41 -9.11 -16.13 -7.13
CA PHE A 41 -7.66 -16.23 -7.30
C PHE A 41 -6.86 -15.97 -6.01
N PHE A 42 -7.47 -15.39 -4.98
CA PHE A 42 -6.73 -14.82 -3.86
C PHE A 42 -7.63 -14.48 -2.68
N GLU A 43 -7.11 -14.65 -1.48
CA GLU A 43 -7.76 -14.32 -0.23
C GLU A 43 -6.84 -13.39 0.61
N VAL A 44 -7.41 -12.28 1.09
CA VAL A 44 -6.84 -11.40 2.10
C VAL A 44 -7.62 -11.59 3.37
N ASP A 45 -7.02 -12.30 4.30
CA ASP A 45 -7.60 -12.63 5.58
C ASP A 45 -6.64 -12.24 6.70
N SER A 46 -5.72 -11.28 6.52
CA SER A 46 -4.86 -10.86 7.64
C SER A 46 -4.49 -9.38 7.56
N PRO A 47 -4.29 -8.73 8.72
CA PRO A 47 -3.82 -7.34 8.76
C PRO A 47 -2.49 -7.16 8.01
N ALA A 48 -1.60 -8.15 8.09
CA ALA A 48 -0.34 -8.17 7.35
C ALA A 48 -0.58 -8.25 5.83
N ALA A 49 -1.51 -9.08 5.36
CA ALA A 49 -1.83 -9.18 3.94
C ALA A 49 -2.40 -7.88 3.37
N TRP A 50 -3.20 -7.13 4.15
CA TRP A 50 -3.66 -5.78 3.77
C TRP A 50 -2.49 -4.80 3.63
N PHE A 51 -1.57 -4.77 4.60
CA PHE A 51 -0.36 -3.95 4.56
C PHE A 51 0.50 -4.25 3.33
N PHE A 52 0.86 -5.52 3.13
CA PHE A 52 1.70 -5.94 2.02
C PHE A 52 1.00 -5.77 0.67
N GLY A 53 -0.32 -5.93 0.61
CA GLY A 53 -1.11 -5.67 -0.59
C GLY A 53 -1.06 -4.21 -1.03
N CYS A 54 -1.28 -3.27 -0.10
CA CYS A 54 -1.16 -1.83 -0.37
C CYS A 54 0.27 -1.44 -0.78
N LEU A 55 1.27 -1.93 -0.05
CA LEU A 55 2.67 -1.66 -0.36
C LEU A 55 3.08 -2.22 -1.73
N LEU A 56 2.64 -3.43 -2.09
CA LEU A 56 2.94 -4.06 -3.37
C LEU A 56 2.30 -3.28 -4.53
N LEU A 57 1.06 -2.83 -4.39
CA LEU A 57 0.42 -1.98 -5.39
C LEU A 57 1.26 -0.73 -5.65
N TRP A 58 1.80 -0.13 -4.59
CA TRP A 58 2.66 1.03 -4.71
C TRP A 58 4.00 0.67 -5.38
N ILE A 59 4.71 -0.36 -4.92
CA ILE A 59 6.01 -0.78 -5.48
C ILE A 59 5.91 -1.25 -6.94
N VAL A 60 4.77 -1.76 -7.38
CA VAL A 60 4.59 -2.24 -8.76
C VAL A 60 4.05 -1.14 -9.66
N PHE A 61 2.89 -0.56 -9.33
CA PHE A 61 2.21 0.36 -10.23
C PHE A 61 2.87 1.74 -10.27
N PHE A 62 3.46 2.22 -9.16
CA PHE A 62 4.10 3.54 -9.14
C PHE A 62 5.38 3.58 -10.00
N PRO A 63 6.34 2.63 -9.89
CA PRO A 63 7.48 2.57 -10.80
C PRO A 63 7.08 2.29 -12.25
N LEU A 64 6.07 1.45 -12.51
CA LEU A 64 5.54 1.24 -13.86
C LEU A 64 5.03 2.55 -14.48
N TYR A 65 4.28 3.34 -13.70
CA TYR A 65 3.81 4.66 -14.13
C TYR A 65 4.99 5.61 -14.41
N MET A 66 5.98 5.68 -13.50
CA MET A 66 7.16 6.51 -13.71
C MET A 66 7.99 6.07 -14.93
N ALA A 67 8.18 4.76 -15.15
CA ALA A 67 8.90 4.26 -16.31
C ALA A 67 8.21 4.63 -17.63
N ARG A 68 6.87 4.66 -17.64
CA ARG A 68 6.09 5.07 -18.81
C ARG A 68 6.03 6.58 -18.98
N ARG A 69 5.98 7.36 -17.90
CA ARG A 69 5.90 8.83 -17.99
C ARG A 69 7.10 9.41 -18.75
N ASP A 70 8.29 8.84 -18.54
CA ASP A 70 9.53 9.34 -19.14
C ASP A 70 9.71 8.83 -20.59
N GLN A 71 8.87 7.89 -21.06
CA GLN A 71 8.84 7.39 -22.44
C GLN A 71 7.85 8.14 -23.36
N VAL A 72 7.00 9.00 -22.81
CA VAL A 72 6.02 9.80 -23.59
C VAL A 72 6.50 11.25 -23.77
N GLY A 73 7.82 11.48 -23.69
CA GLY A 73 8.50 12.74 -23.99
C GLY A 73 9.32 12.65 -25.27
#